data_AF-A0A3B9AQP7-F1
#
_entry.id   AF-A0A3B9AQP7-F1
#
_cell.length_a   1.000
_cell.length_b   1.000
_cell.length_c   1.000
_cell.angle_alpha   90.00
_cell.angle_beta   90.00
_cell.angle_gamma   90.00
#
_symmetry.space_group_name_H-M   'P 1'
#
loop_
_entity.id
_entity.type
_entity.pdbx_description
1 polymer ?
#
loop_
_entity_poly.entity_id
_entity_poly.type
_entity_poly.pdbx_seq_one_letter_code
_entity_poly.pdbx_strand_id
1 'polypeptide(L)'
;MPSYVPRKELVKKQEELIKRETELILGIRKNVEPDKLLKLVDKYRKAQLSMLKAKVHTFKENEFQKKPNTVTFEKLENLTTEWTDKTNDDIIKEVKKSNNL
;
A
#
# COMPACT_ATOMS: atom_id res chain seq x y z
N MET A 1 -33.56 -0.88 -9.20
CA MET A 1 -32.41 0.02 -8.95
C MET A 1 -31.15 -0.82 -8.88
N PRO A 2 -30.02 -0.41 -9.49
CA PRO A 2 -28.77 -1.10 -9.23
C PRO A 2 -28.42 -0.91 -7.76
N SER A 3 -28.51 -2.00 -6.99
CA SER A 3 -28.05 -2.05 -5.60
C SER A 3 -26.53 -1.96 -5.64
N TYR A 4 -25.98 -0.81 -5.25
CA TYR A 4 -24.54 -0.60 -5.18
C TYR A 4 -24.02 -1.51 -4.06
N VAL A 5 -23.51 -2.69 -4.41
CA VAL A 5 -22.92 -3.60 -3.43
C VAL A 5 -21.76 -2.85 -2.78
N PRO A 6 -21.68 -2.78 -1.44
CA PRO A 6 -20.60 -2.07 -0.76
C PRO A 6 -19.25 -2.62 -1.24
N ARG A 7 -18.38 -1.74 -1.76
CA ARG A 7 -17.05 -2.12 -2.23
C ARG A 7 -16.22 -2.66 -1.06
N LYS A 8 -16.20 -3.99 -0.87
CA LYS A 8 -15.23 -4.72 -0.02
C LYS A 8 -13.78 -4.64 -0.54
N GLU A 9 -13.54 -3.81 -1.57
CA GLU A 9 -12.25 -3.73 -2.26
C GLU A 9 -11.12 -3.28 -1.33
N LEU A 10 -11.40 -2.40 -0.37
CA LEU A 10 -10.38 -1.90 0.56
C LEU A 10 -9.80 -3.02 1.44
N VAL A 11 -10.65 -3.95 1.90
CA VAL A 11 -10.23 -5.09 2.72
C VAL A 11 -9.30 -6.00 1.93
N LYS A 12 -9.67 -6.34 0.69
CA LYS A 12 -8.82 -7.16 -0.18
C LYS A 12 -7.47 -6.50 -0.48
N LYS A 13 -7.45 -5.17 -0.66
CA LYS A 13 -6.21 -4.42 -0.88
C LYS A 13 -5.33 -4.34 0.36
N GLN A 14 -5.93 -4.28 1.54
CA GLN A 14 -5.21 -4.37 2.79
C GLN A 14 -4.60 -5.77 3.01
N GLU A 15 -5.36 -6.83 2.76
CA GLU A 15 -4.86 -8.22 2.82
C GLU A 15 -3.71 -8.45 1.82
N GLU A 16 -3.85 -7.92 0.60
CA GLU A 16 -2.79 -7.99 -0.41
C GLU A 16 -1.51 -7.29 0.07
N LEU A 17 -1.63 -6.10 0.65
CA LEU A 17 -0.49 -5.36 1.19
C LEU A 17 0.23 -6.14 2.29
N ILE A 18 -0.50 -6.66 3.28
CA ILE A 18 0.05 -7.47 4.39
C ILE A 18 0.77 -8.71 3.84
N LYS A 19 0.18 -9.37 2.84
CA LYS A 19 0.81 -10.51 2.18
C LYS A 19 2.13 -10.12 1.50
N ARG A 20 2.20 -8.99 0.80
CA ARG A 20 3.45 -8.56 0.15
C ARG A 20 4.50 -8.12 1.16
N GLU A 21 4.08 -7.48 2.24
CA GLU A 21 4.97 -7.10 3.33
C GLU A 21 5.63 -8.32 3.97
N THR A 22 4.83 -9.34 4.31
CA THR A 22 5.33 -10.60 4.87
C THR A 22 6.25 -11.34 3.89
N GLU A 23 5.91 -11.39 2.59
CA GLU A 23 6.81 -11.94 1.55
C GLU A 23 8.16 -11.21 1.52
N LEU A 24 8.16 -9.88 1.60
CA LEU A 24 9.36 -9.04 1.58
C LEU A 24 10.21 -9.25 2.85
N ILE A 25 9.59 -9.26 4.03
CA ILE A 25 10.26 -9.53 5.31
C ILE A 25 10.94 -10.90 5.29
N LEU A 26 10.24 -11.93 4.82
CA LEU A 26 10.80 -13.28 4.70
C LEU A 26 11.96 -13.32 3.71
N GLY A 27 11.85 -12.59 2.59
CA GLY A 27 12.94 -12.45 1.62
C GLY A 27 14.19 -11.82 2.24
N ILE A 28 14.02 -10.73 3.00
CA ILE A 28 15.11 -10.05 3.70
C ILE A 28 15.76 -11.00 4.72
N ARG A 29 14.96 -11.69 5.56
CA ARG A 29 15.46 -12.61 6.59
C ARG A 29 16.23 -13.80 6.01
N LYS A 30 15.74 -14.35 4.90
CA LYS A 30 16.35 -15.51 4.24
C LYS A 30 17.53 -15.16 3.34
N ASN A 31 17.88 -13.87 3.24
CA ASN A 31 18.92 -13.34 2.37
C ASN A 31 18.80 -13.90 0.93
N VAL A 32 17.59 -13.83 0.38
CA VAL A 32 17.32 -14.29 -0.99
C VAL A 32 18.12 -13.48 -2.00
N GLU A 33 18.39 -14.08 -3.16
CA GLU A 33 19.12 -13.44 -4.26
C GLU A 33 18.59 -12.02 -4.54
N PRO A 34 19.48 -11.06 -4.86
CA PRO A 34 19.13 -9.65 -5.01
C PRO A 34 18.04 -9.43 -6.06
N ASP A 35 18.08 -10.17 -7.18
CA ASP A 35 17.05 -10.10 -8.23
C ASP A 35 15.67 -10.52 -7.74
N LYS A 36 15.60 -11.53 -6.87
CA LYS A 36 14.34 -11.97 -6.26
C LYS A 36 13.85 -10.94 -5.23
N LEU A 37 14.77 -10.36 -4.46
CA LEU A 37 14.44 -9.32 -3.49
C LEU A 37 13.87 -8.06 -4.17
N LEU A 38 14.48 -7.60 -5.26
CA LEU A 38 13.99 -6.46 -6.04
C LEU A 38 12.56 -6.69 -6.55
N LYS A 39 12.26 -7.90 -7.04
CA LYS A 39 10.90 -8.27 -7.46
C LYS A 39 9.89 -8.24 -6.31
N LEU A 40 10.31 -8.60 -5.09
CA LEU A 40 9.46 -8.52 -3.90
C LEU A 40 9.19 -7.06 -3.49
N VAL A 41 10.21 -6.21 -3.55
CA VAL A 41 10.09 -4.77 -3.30
C VAL A 41 9.13 -4.12 -4.30
N ASP A 42 9.25 -4.42 -5.59
CA ASP A 42 8.34 -3.88 -6.61
C ASP A 42 6.89 -4.34 -6.39
N LYS A 43 6.67 -5.59 -5.99
CA LYS A 43 5.34 -6.09 -5.64
C LYS A 43 4.77 -5.37 -4.43
N TYR A 44 5.59 -5.12 -3.41
CA TYR A 44 5.18 -4.39 -2.22
C TYR A 44 4.85 -2.92 -2.55
N ARG A 45 5.71 -2.22 -3.32
CA ARG A 45 5.43 -0.85 -3.81
C ARG A 45 4.10 -0.79 -4.57
N LYS A 46 3.87 -1.74 -5.49
CA LYS A 46 2.61 -1.81 -6.25
C LYS A 46 1.38 -2.02 -5.36
N ALA A 47 1.48 -2.90 -4.36
CA ALA A 47 0.39 -3.12 -3.41
C ALA A 47 0.09 -1.86 -2.59
N GLN A 48 1.14 -1.15 -2.14
CA GLN A 48 1.02 0.08 -1.37
C GLN A 48 0.36 1.20 -2.19
N LEU A 49 0.80 1.43 -3.43
CA LEU A 49 0.17 2.38 -4.34
C LEU A 49 -1.28 2.00 -4.65
N SER A 50 -1.56 0.70 -4.83
CA SER A 50 -2.94 0.22 -5.03
C SER A 50 -3.83 0.48 -3.81
N MET A 51 -3.29 0.37 -2.59
CA MET A 51 -4.01 0.67 -1.35
C MET A 51 -4.28 2.17 -1.21
N LEU A 52 -3.29 3.02 -1.51
CA LEU A 52 -3.46 4.48 -1.50
C LEU A 52 -4.51 4.94 -2.51
N LYS A 53 -4.47 4.39 -3.73
CA LYS A 53 -5.49 4.66 -4.75
C LYS A 53 -6.88 4.25 -4.28
N ALA A 54 -7.03 3.09 -3.63
CA ALA A 54 -8.29 2.66 -3.07
C ALA A 54 -8.79 3.64 -1.98
N LYS A 55 -7.90 4.09 -1.08
CA LYS A 55 -8.24 5.12 -0.07
C LYS A 55 -8.69 6.44 -0.69
N VAL A 56 -8.05 6.88 -1.78
CA VAL A 56 -8.48 8.07 -2.54
C VAL A 56 -9.89 7.88 -3.12
N HIS A 57 -10.19 6.72 -3.68
CA HIS A 57 -11.54 6.43 -4.17
C HIS A 57 -12.57 6.43 -3.03
N THR A 58 -12.24 5.82 -1.89
CA THR A 58 -13.11 5.84 -0.71
C THR A 58 -13.32 7.26 -0.16
N PHE A 59 -12.28 8.08 -0.15
CA PHE A 59 -12.37 9.48 0.26
C PHE A 59 -13.38 10.25 -0.62
N LYS A 60 -13.26 10.14 -1.96
CA LYS A 60 -14.17 10.77 -2.91
C LYS A 60 -15.61 10.25 -2.79
N GLU A 61 -15.78 8.96 -2.54
CA GLU A 61 -17.10 8.35 -2.31
C GLU A 61 -17.74 8.88 -1.01
N ASN A 62 -16.96 9.04 0.05
CA ASN A 62 -17.43 9.64 1.31
C ASN A 62 -17.79 11.12 1.13
N GLU A 63 -17.01 11.90 0.38
CA GLU A 63 -17.36 13.28 0.07
C GLU A 63 -18.68 13.37 -0.69
N PHE A 64 -18.89 12.51 -1.70
CA PHE A 64 -20.15 12.44 -2.43
C PHE A 64 -21.33 12.06 -1.50
N GLN A 65 -21.10 11.14 -0.57
CA GLN A 65 -22.10 10.71 0.41
C GLN A 65 -22.21 11.65 1.63
N LYS A 66 -21.48 12.77 1.67
CA LYS A 66 -21.38 13.71 2.81
C LYS A 66 -21.02 13.02 4.14
N LYS A 67 -20.26 11.93 4.07
CA LYS A 67 -19.73 11.23 5.24
C LYS A 67 -18.41 11.88 5.69
N PRO A 68 -18.13 11.91 7.00
CA PRO A 68 -16.88 12.45 7.50
C PRO A 68 -15.70 11.59 7.03
N ASN A 69 -14.66 12.24 6.53
CA ASN A 69 -13.40 11.61 6.20
C ASN A 69 -12.43 11.74 7.38
N THR A 70 -11.72 10.65 7.68
CA THR A 70 -10.73 10.61 8.76
C THR A 70 -9.36 11.15 8.37
N VAL A 71 -9.11 11.33 7.07
CA VAL A 71 -7.81 11.73 6.51
C VAL A 71 -8.06 12.77 5.42
N THR A 72 -7.22 13.79 5.32
CA THR A 72 -7.29 14.81 4.26
C THR A 72 -6.81 14.25 2.91
N PHE A 73 -7.36 14.77 1.82
CA PHE A 73 -6.99 14.37 0.46
C PHE A 73 -5.50 14.65 0.16
N GLU A 74 -5.00 15.84 0.53
CA GLU A 74 -3.59 16.23 0.38
C GLU A 74 -2.64 15.22 1.02
N LYS A 75 -3.00 14.68 2.19
CA LYS A 75 -2.18 13.67 2.87
C LYS A 75 -2.12 12.36 2.07
N LEU A 76 -3.21 11.97 1.40
CA LEU A 76 -3.22 10.79 0.54
C LEU A 76 -2.42 11.01 -0.75
N GLU A 77 -2.47 12.21 -1.33
CA GLU A 77 -1.66 12.56 -2.50
C GLU A 77 -0.17 12.61 -2.17
N ASN A 78 0.23 13.28 -1.09
CA ASN A 78 1.62 13.33 -0.64
C ASN A 78 2.19 11.94 -0.36
N LEU A 79 1.41 11.06 0.28
CA LEU A 79 1.82 9.66 0.46
C LEU A 79 1.97 8.93 -0.89
N THR A 80 1.12 9.23 -1.87
CA THR A 80 1.21 8.59 -3.19
C THR A 80 2.46 9.04 -3.94
N THR A 81 2.81 10.33 -3.89
CA THR A 81 4.04 10.85 -4.49
C THR A 81 5.27 10.28 -3.78
N GLU A 82 5.29 10.28 -2.44
CA GLU A 82 6.37 9.69 -1.64
C GLU A 82 6.64 8.23 -2.03
N TRP A 83 5.60 7.41 -2.15
CA TRP A 83 5.74 6.00 -2.53
C TRP A 83 6.10 5.77 -4.00
N THR A 84 5.83 6.75 -4.86
CA THR A 84 6.22 6.72 -6.27
C THR A 84 7.71 7.03 -6.42
N ASP A 85 8.21 8.01 -5.66
CA ASP A 85 9.59 8.49 -5.77
C ASP A 85 10.60 7.69 -4.92
N LYS A 86 10.12 6.95 -3.92
CA LYS A 86 10.96 6.09 -3.06
C LYS A 86 11.75 5.07 -3.89
N THR A 87 13.06 5.01 -3.67
CA THR A 87 13.93 4.00 -4.27
C THR A 87 13.69 2.61 -3.66
N ASN A 88 14.10 1.55 -4.38
CA ASN A 88 13.97 0.18 -3.87
C ASN A 88 14.74 -0.03 -2.55
N ASP A 89 15.91 0.60 -2.42
CA ASP A 89 16.75 0.50 -1.22
C ASP A 89 16.12 1.20 -0.02
N ASP A 90 15.46 2.34 -0.24
CA ASP A 90 14.76 3.06 0.84
C ASP A 90 13.57 2.26 1.37
N ILE A 91 12.85 1.57 0.49
CA ILE A 91 11.76 0.67 0.88
C ILE A 91 12.30 -0.49 1.73
N ILE A 92 13.43 -1.09 1.34
CA ILE A 92 14.05 -2.16 2.13
C ILE A 92 14.47 -1.64 3.51
N LYS A 93 15.09 -0.45 3.59
CA LYS A 93 15.48 0.17 4.86
C LYS A 93 14.28 0.47 5.75
N GLU A 94 13.19 1.00 5.19
CA GLU A 94 11.96 1.30 5.91
C GLU A 94 11.32 0.03 6.49
N VAL A 95 11.27 -1.05 5.71
CA VAL A 95 10.73 -2.34 6.14
C VAL A 95 11.60 -2.97 7.23
N LYS A 96 12.93 -2.87 7.12
CA LYS A 96 13.86 -3.30 8.16
C LYS A 96 13.66 -2.54 9.48
N LYS A 97 13.62 -1.20 9.40
CA LYS A 97 13.39 -0.33 10.55
C LYS A 97 12.04 -0.60 11.23
N SER A 98 10.99 -0.82 10.45
CA SER A 98 9.64 -1.06 10.97
C SER A 98 9.47 -2.42 11.64
N ASN A 99 10.31 -3.40 11.28
CA ASN A 99 10.22 -4.79 11.76
C ASN A 99 11.38 -5.22 12.67
N ASN A 100 12.23 -4.29 13.11
CA ASN A 100 13.44 -4.56 13.90
C ASN A 100 14.33 -5.66 13.28
N LEU A 101 14.61 -5.54 11.99
CA LEU A 101 15.47 -6.45 11.21
C LEU A 101 16.77 -5.78 10.81
#